data_AF-A0A3M6UD28-F1
#
_entry.id   AF-A0A3M6UD28-F1
#
_cell.length_a   1.000
_cell.length_b   1.000
_cell.length_c   1.000
_cell.angle_alpha   90.00
_cell.angle_beta   90.00
_cell.angle_gamma   90.00
#
_symmetry.space_group_name_H-M   'P 1'
#
loop_
_entity.id
_entity.type
_entity.pdbx_description
1 polymer ?
#
loop_
_entity_poly.entity_id
_entity_poly.type
_entity_poly.pdbx_seq_one_letter_code
_entity_poly.pdbx_strand_id
1 'polypeptide(L)'
;MKPTSFNYILLVSDYVVVGSDSGRIVILEYIPSKNTFEKVHQETFGKSGCRRIVPGQYLAVDPKGRAILIGAVEKQKLVYILNRDAAARLTISSPLEAHKSHTLVYHTVGVDVGFENPMFACLEMDYEDADTDPTGEAVHTTQQTLTFYELDLGLNHVVRKYSEPLEEHGNLLIAVPGGNDGPSGVLVCSENYITYKNFGDQPDIRMPIPRRKSMFFFLVQTEQGDIFKVTMEIDEDMVTEIRLKYFDTVPVTTAMCVLKTGFLFTASEFGNQGLKNLVLVDELESLAPVMSCQIADLANEDTPQLYAACGRGPRSSMRVLRHGLEVSEMAVSELPGNPNAVWTVKTHTQDEFDSYIVVSFINATLVLSIGETVEEVTDSGFLGTTPTLSCSQLGEDALLQVYSEGIRHIRADKRVNEWKTPGKKTIVKCAVNERQVVIALTGGEIVYFEMDPLGYLNNMFIYRVCFKLIALPLKSPIGRVLSSCY
;
A
#
# COMPACT_ATOMS: atom_id res chain seq x y z
N MET A 1 5.06 -18.28 -6.48
CA MET A 1 3.66 -18.68 -6.76
C MET A 1 2.85 -17.42 -6.91
N LYS A 2 1.97 -17.32 -7.91
CA LYS A 2 0.84 -16.39 -7.89
C LYS A 2 -0.41 -17.23 -7.63
N PRO A 3 -1.20 -16.96 -6.59
CA PRO A 3 -2.51 -17.60 -6.45
C PRO A 3 -3.40 -17.18 -7.63
N THR A 4 -4.28 -18.09 -8.04
CA THR A 4 -5.09 -17.95 -9.27
C THR A 4 -6.44 -17.30 -9.01
N SER A 5 -6.95 -17.40 -7.78
CA SER A 5 -8.15 -16.68 -7.32
C SER A 5 -8.18 -16.55 -5.79
N PHE A 6 -8.85 -15.50 -5.32
CA PHE A 6 -9.07 -15.18 -3.90
C PHE A 6 -10.55 -14.85 -3.67
N ASN A 7 -11.07 -15.20 -2.50
CA ASN A 7 -12.33 -14.66 -1.98
C ASN A 7 -12.28 -14.57 -0.45
N TYR A 8 -13.13 -13.71 0.10
CA TYR A 8 -13.35 -13.55 1.53
C TYR A 8 -14.63 -14.29 1.96
N ILE A 9 -14.63 -14.86 3.16
CA ILE A 9 -15.83 -15.40 3.81
C ILE A 9 -16.27 -14.40 4.88
N LEU A 10 -17.46 -13.80 4.72
CA LEU A 10 -18.03 -12.82 5.66
C LEU A 10 -18.43 -13.50 6.98
N LEU A 11 -17.62 -13.28 8.01
CA LEU A 11 -17.85 -13.74 9.39
C LEU A 11 -17.37 -12.65 10.38
N VAL A 12 -17.53 -12.87 11.69
CA VAL A 12 -17.10 -11.90 12.73
C VAL A 12 -15.59 -11.58 12.66
N SER A 13 -14.80 -12.51 12.12
CA SER A 13 -13.50 -12.27 11.51
C SER A 13 -13.54 -12.89 10.10
N ASP A 14 -13.08 -12.18 9.08
CA ASP A 14 -13.10 -12.68 7.71
C ASP A 14 -11.96 -13.70 7.46
N TYR A 15 -12.30 -14.84 6.85
CA TYR A 15 -11.32 -15.83 6.40
C TYR A 15 -10.96 -15.62 4.93
N VAL A 16 -9.70 -15.88 4.57
CA VAL A 16 -9.20 -15.80 3.19
C VAL A 16 -9.15 -17.19 2.57
N VAL A 17 -9.89 -17.40 1.49
CA VAL A 17 -9.87 -18.64 0.70
C VAL A 17 -8.95 -18.44 -0.51
N VAL A 18 -8.06 -19.40 -0.75
CA VAL A 18 -7.04 -19.33 -1.80
C VAL A 18 -7.16 -20.48 -2.79
N GLY A 19 -7.41 -20.17 -4.06
CA GLY A 19 -7.18 -21.05 -5.20
C GLY A 19 -5.73 -20.91 -5.70
N SER A 20 -5.06 -22.04 -5.94
CA SER A 20 -3.69 -22.05 -6.48
C SER A 20 -3.42 -23.29 -7.33
N ASP A 21 -2.38 -23.20 -8.14
CA ASP A 21 -1.69 -24.26 -8.88
C ASP A 21 -1.29 -25.53 -8.08
N SER A 22 -1.62 -25.65 -6.80
CA SER A 22 -1.17 -26.76 -5.96
C SER A 22 -2.04 -28.03 -6.05
N GLY A 23 -3.25 -27.94 -6.61
CA GLY A 23 -4.25 -29.02 -6.53
C GLY A 23 -4.92 -29.14 -5.15
N ARG A 24 -4.86 -28.05 -4.36
CA ARG A 24 -5.40 -27.91 -3.01
C ARG A 24 -6.13 -26.60 -2.84
N ILE A 25 -7.14 -26.60 -1.97
CA ILE A 25 -7.80 -25.39 -1.46
C ILE A 25 -7.21 -25.08 -0.09
N VAL A 26 -6.96 -23.80 0.20
CA VAL A 26 -6.41 -23.36 1.49
C VAL A 26 -7.31 -22.30 2.09
N ILE A 27 -7.59 -22.41 3.39
CA ILE A 27 -8.25 -21.36 4.16
C ILE A 27 -7.26 -20.82 5.19
N LEU A 28 -7.08 -19.50 5.18
CA LEU A 28 -6.14 -18.74 6.01
C LEU A 28 -6.89 -17.79 6.95
N GLU A 29 -6.35 -17.59 8.14
CA GLU A 29 -6.77 -16.58 9.10
C GLU A 29 -5.58 -15.63 9.36
N TYR A 30 -5.79 -14.32 9.31
CA TYR A 30 -4.74 -13.37 9.67
C TYR A 30 -4.73 -13.16 11.18
N ILE A 31 -3.58 -13.35 11.82
CA ILE A 31 -3.41 -13.21 13.28
C ILE A 31 -2.63 -11.92 13.58
N PRO A 32 -3.28 -10.82 13.99
CA PRO A 32 -2.62 -9.52 14.14
C PRO A 32 -1.51 -9.52 15.20
N SER A 33 -1.68 -10.29 16.28
CA SER A 33 -0.70 -10.42 17.36
C SER A 33 0.59 -11.16 16.96
N LYS A 34 0.57 -11.88 15.83
CA LYS A 34 1.75 -12.53 15.23
C LYS A 34 2.25 -11.79 13.99
N ASN A 35 1.40 -10.95 13.37
CA ASN A 35 1.57 -10.43 12.00
C ASN A 35 1.81 -11.55 10.97
N THR A 36 1.01 -12.62 11.03
CA THR A 36 1.12 -13.79 10.14
C THR A 36 -0.24 -14.33 9.72
N PHE A 37 -0.33 -14.82 8.49
CA PHE A 37 -1.41 -15.73 8.09
C PHE A 37 -1.17 -17.13 8.67
N GLU A 38 -2.10 -17.60 9.49
CA GLU A 38 -2.15 -18.97 9.98
C GLU A 38 -3.03 -19.83 9.07
N LYS A 39 -2.61 -21.07 8.84
CA LYS A 39 -3.28 -22.01 7.93
C LYS A 39 -4.30 -22.83 8.71
N VAL A 40 -5.57 -22.51 8.54
CA VAL A 40 -6.68 -23.15 9.25
C VAL A 40 -7.02 -24.51 8.63
N HIS A 41 -7.16 -24.54 7.29
CA HIS A 41 -7.49 -25.76 6.52
C HIS A 41 -6.69 -25.85 5.22
N GLN A 42 -6.49 -27.09 4.75
CA GLN A 42 -5.78 -27.36 3.49
C GLN A 42 -6.19 -28.71 2.87
N GLU A 43 -7.32 -28.72 2.17
CA GLU A 43 -7.83 -29.94 1.52
C GLU A 43 -7.20 -30.19 0.15
N THR A 44 -6.96 -31.46 -0.17
CA THR A 44 -6.32 -31.90 -1.44
C THR A 44 -7.33 -32.60 -2.32
N PHE A 45 -7.52 -32.08 -3.54
CA PHE A 45 -8.49 -32.61 -4.51
C PHE A 45 -7.89 -32.97 -5.87
N GLY A 46 -6.65 -32.54 -6.17
CA GLY A 46 -6.11 -32.63 -7.52
C GLY A 46 -4.58 -32.70 -7.60
N LYS A 47 -4.07 -32.62 -8.84
CA LYS A 47 -2.64 -32.62 -9.16
C LYS A 47 -2.16 -31.20 -9.41
N SER A 48 -0.94 -30.88 -8.97
CA SER A 48 -0.33 -29.55 -9.13
C SER A 48 -0.02 -29.16 -10.59
N GLY A 49 0.12 -27.86 -10.82
CA GLY A 49 0.17 -27.17 -12.11
C GLY A 49 -1.17 -26.54 -12.49
N CYS A 50 -1.15 -25.40 -13.19
CA CYS A 50 -2.35 -24.78 -13.77
C CYS A 50 -2.88 -25.67 -14.92
N ARG A 51 -3.84 -26.55 -14.64
CA ARG A 51 -4.36 -27.55 -15.57
C ARG A 51 -5.79 -27.21 -15.98
N ARG A 52 -6.10 -27.38 -17.27
CA ARG A 52 -7.43 -27.15 -17.88
C ARG A 52 -8.60 -27.70 -17.04
N ILE A 53 -8.45 -28.93 -16.55
CA ILE A 53 -9.51 -29.67 -15.85
C ILE A 53 -9.36 -29.76 -14.32
N VAL A 54 -8.31 -29.21 -13.69
CA VAL A 54 -8.16 -29.31 -12.21
C VAL A 54 -8.62 -28.00 -11.56
N PRO A 55 -9.48 -28.03 -10.52
CA PRO A 55 -9.98 -26.81 -9.89
C PRO A 55 -8.90 -25.89 -9.31
N GLY A 56 -9.20 -24.60 -9.28
CA GLY A 56 -8.32 -23.56 -8.72
C GLY A 56 -8.28 -22.27 -9.53
N GLN A 57 -8.73 -22.29 -10.79
CA GLN A 57 -8.85 -21.08 -11.60
C GLN A 57 -10.00 -20.21 -11.06
N TYR A 58 -11.19 -20.77 -10.97
CA TYR A 58 -12.37 -20.08 -10.45
C TYR A 58 -12.62 -20.43 -8.98
N LEU A 59 -13.13 -19.46 -8.25
CA LEU A 59 -13.50 -19.59 -6.84
C LEU A 59 -14.72 -18.70 -6.60
N ALA A 60 -15.70 -19.21 -5.88
CA ALA A 60 -16.89 -18.49 -5.45
C ALA A 60 -17.29 -18.91 -4.03
N VAL A 61 -17.93 -18.02 -3.29
CA VAL A 61 -18.30 -18.24 -1.88
C VAL A 61 -19.76 -17.82 -1.69
N ASP A 62 -20.53 -18.61 -0.94
CA ASP A 62 -21.87 -18.25 -0.47
C ASP A 62 -21.80 -16.94 0.34
N PRO A 63 -22.58 -15.89 0.04
CA PRO A 63 -22.46 -14.60 0.74
C PRO A 63 -22.74 -14.62 2.24
N LYS A 64 -23.35 -15.69 2.79
CA LYS A 64 -23.51 -15.89 4.25
C LYS A 64 -22.47 -16.88 4.84
N GLY A 65 -21.44 -17.24 4.06
CA GLY A 65 -20.28 -18.03 4.48
C GLY A 65 -20.50 -19.53 4.66
N ARG A 66 -21.57 -20.10 4.09
CA ARG A 66 -21.98 -21.51 4.31
C ARG A 66 -21.30 -22.51 3.38
N ALA A 67 -20.82 -22.07 2.21
CA ALA A 67 -20.22 -22.94 1.20
C ALA A 67 -19.21 -22.21 0.30
N ILE A 68 -18.29 -22.97 -0.29
CA ILE A 68 -17.31 -22.53 -1.29
C ILE A 68 -17.46 -23.42 -2.53
N LEU A 69 -17.52 -22.84 -3.73
CA LEU A 69 -17.33 -23.55 -4.99
C LEU A 69 -15.93 -23.22 -5.54
N ILE A 70 -15.14 -24.25 -5.85
CA ILE A 70 -13.85 -24.13 -6.55
C ILE A 70 -13.93 -24.83 -7.91
N GLY A 71 -13.54 -24.12 -8.97
CA GLY A 71 -13.76 -24.52 -10.36
C GLY A 71 -12.48 -24.58 -11.20
N ALA A 72 -12.46 -25.51 -12.15
CA ALA A 72 -11.51 -25.56 -13.25
C ALA A 72 -12.00 -24.71 -14.44
N VAL A 73 -11.16 -24.53 -15.46
CA VAL A 73 -11.58 -23.92 -16.74
C VAL A 73 -12.57 -24.83 -17.47
N GLU A 74 -12.44 -26.15 -17.27
CA GLU A 74 -13.27 -27.15 -17.91
C GLU A 74 -13.65 -28.25 -16.93
N LYS A 75 -14.89 -28.75 -17.05
CA LYS A 75 -15.41 -29.98 -16.45
C LYS A 75 -15.51 -30.05 -14.92
N GLN A 76 -14.42 -29.93 -14.17
CA GLN A 76 -14.42 -30.14 -12.73
C GLN A 76 -14.84 -28.87 -11.98
N LYS A 77 -15.92 -28.99 -11.20
CA LYS A 77 -16.30 -28.08 -10.13
C LYS A 77 -16.52 -28.89 -8.86
N LEU A 78 -16.06 -28.38 -7.73
CA LEU A 78 -16.18 -28.98 -6.40
C LEU A 78 -16.78 -27.96 -5.44
N VAL A 79 -17.71 -28.40 -4.59
CA VAL A 79 -18.32 -27.57 -3.55
C VAL A 79 -17.96 -28.11 -2.17
N TYR A 80 -17.52 -27.22 -1.29
CA TYR A 80 -17.17 -27.50 0.10
C TYR A 80 -18.18 -26.79 1.02
N ILE A 81 -18.77 -27.53 1.96
CA ILE A 81 -19.60 -26.95 3.01
C ILE A 81 -18.69 -26.45 4.13
N LEU A 82 -18.98 -25.25 4.63
CA LEU A 82 -18.33 -24.65 5.79
C LEU A 82 -19.25 -24.77 7.01
N ASN A 83 -18.69 -25.20 8.12
CA ASN A 83 -19.38 -25.30 9.40
C ASN A 83 -18.52 -24.71 10.53
N ARG A 84 -19.09 -24.66 11.73
CA ARG A 84 -18.35 -24.33 12.96
C ARG A 84 -18.53 -25.44 13.98
N ASP A 85 -17.46 -25.78 14.69
CA ASP A 85 -17.54 -26.70 15.83
C ASP A 85 -18.03 -26.01 17.11
N ALA A 86 -18.22 -26.78 18.18
CA ALA A 86 -18.63 -26.25 19.49
C ALA A 86 -17.60 -25.31 20.15
N ALA A 87 -16.38 -25.21 19.62
CA ALA A 87 -15.35 -24.25 20.01
C ALA A 87 -15.28 -23.05 19.02
N ALA A 88 -16.31 -22.87 18.19
CA ALA A 88 -16.45 -21.85 17.14
C ALA A 88 -15.37 -21.89 16.04
N ARG A 89 -14.56 -22.95 15.96
CA ARG A 89 -13.54 -23.12 14.93
C ARG A 89 -14.21 -23.49 13.61
N LEU A 90 -13.74 -22.90 12.51
CA LEU A 90 -14.17 -23.27 11.17
C LEU A 90 -13.87 -24.75 10.90
N THR A 91 -14.79 -25.45 10.26
CA THR A 91 -14.61 -26.82 9.75
C THR A 91 -15.06 -26.89 8.29
N ILE A 92 -14.47 -27.81 7.53
CA ILE A 92 -14.72 -28.00 6.10
C ILE A 92 -15.18 -29.44 5.85
N SER A 93 -16.15 -29.64 4.95
CA SER A 93 -16.64 -30.97 4.56
C SER A 93 -15.72 -31.69 3.57
N SER A 94 -15.99 -32.96 3.32
CA SER A 94 -15.61 -33.59 2.04
C SER A 94 -16.17 -32.78 0.86
N PRO A 95 -15.49 -32.73 -0.30
CA PRO A 95 -16.01 -32.06 -1.48
C PRO A 95 -17.21 -32.79 -2.08
N LEU A 96 -18.18 -32.03 -2.57
CA LEU A 96 -19.29 -32.49 -3.41
C LEU A 96 -18.98 -32.19 -4.87
N GLU A 97 -19.20 -33.15 -5.77
CA GLU A 97 -18.85 -33.03 -7.19
C GLU A 97 -19.99 -32.40 -8.02
N ALA A 98 -19.70 -31.30 -8.70
CA ALA A 98 -20.60 -30.62 -9.63
C ALA A 98 -20.08 -30.71 -11.08
N HIS A 99 -19.64 -31.90 -11.49
CA HIS A 99 -18.91 -32.13 -12.73
C HIS A 99 -19.83 -32.19 -13.96
N LYS A 100 -19.43 -31.58 -15.08
CA LYS A 100 -20.11 -31.68 -16.39
C LYS A 100 -19.08 -31.79 -17.52
N SER A 101 -19.07 -32.90 -18.27
CA SER A 101 -18.14 -33.07 -19.41
C SER A 101 -18.40 -32.02 -20.51
N HIS A 102 -17.44 -31.84 -21.42
CA HIS A 102 -17.51 -30.93 -22.59
C HIS A 102 -17.94 -29.48 -22.28
N THR A 103 -17.82 -29.06 -21.01
CA THR A 103 -18.28 -27.75 -20.54
C THR A 103 -17.11 -26.89 -20.11
N LEU A 104 -16.92 -25.78 -20.82
CA LEU A 104 -16.05 -24.67 -20.44
C LEU A 104 -16.75 -23.77 -19.44
N VAL A 105 -16.00 -23.15 -18.54
CA VAL A 105 -16.47 -22.14 -17.58
C VAL A 105 -15.73 -20.84 -17.84
N TYR A 106 -16.47 -19.73 -17.93
CA TYR A 106 -15.92 -18.38 -18.16
C TYR A 106 -15.79 -17.58 -16.86
N HIS A 107 -16.79 -17.69 -15.97
CA HIS A 107 -16.83 -17.03 -14.68
C HIS A 107 -17.74 -17.80 -13.71
N THR A 108 -17.55 -17.60 -12.39
CA THR A 108 -18.40 -18.23 -11.35
C THR A 108 -18.56 -17.31 -10.15
N VAL A 109 -19.78 -17.19 -9.62
CA VAL A 109 -20.14 -16.29 -8.52
C VAL A 109 -21.13 -16.96 -7.57
N GLY A 110 -21.02 -16.70 -6.26
CA GLY A 110 -22.03 -17.08 -5.28
C GLY A 110 -23.18 -16.08 -5.27
N VAL A 111 -24.42 -16.57 -5.39
CA VAL A 111 -25.63 -15.75 -5.42
C VAL A 111 -26.08 -15.49 -3.98
N ASP A 112 -26.41 -14.25 -3.63
CA ASP A 112 -26.97 -13.98 -2.31
C ASP A 112 -28.44 -14.38 -2.27
N VAL A 113 -28.73 -15.53 -1.67
CA VAL A 113 -30.08 -16.10 -1.54
C VAL A 113 -30.67 -15.91 -0.14
N GLY A 114 -30.13 -14.97 0.65
CA GLY A 114 -30.52 -14.82 2.04
C GLY A 114 -30.13 -16.07 2.85
N PHE A 115 -31.11 -16.83 3.33
CA PHE A 115 -30.89 -18.08 4.09
C PHE A 115 -31.32 -19.35 3.35
N GLU A 116 -31.83 -19.25 2.12
CA GLU A 116 -32.16 -20.40 1.27
C GLU A 116 -30.91 -21.22 0.87
N ASN A 117 -31.10 -22.42 0.33
CA ASN A 117 -30.01 -23.31 -0.14
C ASN A 117 -28.98 -22.53 -0.98
N PRO A 118 -27.66 -22.57 -0.66
CA PRO A 118 -26.65 -21.80 -1.37
C PRO A 118 -26.66 -22.05 -2.88
N MET A 119 -26.69 -20.99 -3.67
CA MET A 119 -26.63 -21.07 -5.14
C MET A 119 -25.35 -20.44 -5.70
N PHE A 120 -24.81 -21.06 -6.74
CA PHE A 120 -23.66 -20.57 -7.50
C PHE A 120 -24.04 -20.42 -8.97
N ALA A 121 -23.84 -19.24 -9.53
CA ALA A 121 -24.06 -18.94 -10.94
C ALA A 121 -22.75 -19.09 -11.72
N CYS A 122 -22.79 -19.83 -12.83
CA CYS A 122 -21.68 -20.08 -13.73
C CYS A 122 -22.02 -19.60 -15.15
N LEU A 123 -21.09 -18.90 -15.80
CA LEU A 123 -21.11 -18.73 -17.26
C LEU A 123 -20.46 -19.96 -17.90
N GLU A 124 -21.23 -20.73 -18.66
CA GLU A 124 -20.83 -22.03 -19.20
C GLU A 124 -21.06 -22.12 -20.70
N MET A 125 -20.20 -22.83 -21.42
CA MET A 125 -20.39 -23.18 -22.84
C MET A 125 -20.14 -24.66 -23.03
N ASP A 126 -21.05 -25.34 -23.72
CA ASP A 126 -20.88 -26.74 -24.12
C ASP A 126 -20.26 -26.82 -25.52
N TYR A 127 -19.30 -27.72 -25.73
CA TYR A 127 -18.60 -27.85 -27.01
C TYR A 127 -18.67 -29.27 -27.59
N GLU A 128 -19.50 -30.18 -27.05
CA GLU A 128 -19.63 -31.56 -27.54
C GLU A 128 -20.08 -31.64 -29.02
N ASP A 129 -21.06 -30.82 -29.42
CA ASP A 129 -21.52 -30.71 -30.81
C ASP A 129 -20.44 -30.06 -31.72
N ALA A 130 -19.68 -29.10 -31.19
CA ALA A 130 -18.62 -28.40 -31.91
C ALA A 130 -17.35 -29.26 -32.15
N ASP A 131 -17.04 -30.18 -31.24
CA ASP A 131 -15.96 -31.18 -31.41
C ASP A 131 -16.35 -32.27 -32.44
N THR A 132 -17.64 -32.45 -32.73
CA THR A 132 -18.15 -33.54 -33.58
C THR A 132 -18.62 -33.12 -34.97
N ASP A 133 -18.89 -31.83 -35.20
CA ASP A 133 -19.27 -31.25 -36.49
C ASP A 133 -18.05 -30.91 -37.39
N PRO A 134 -17.86 -31.58 -38.55
CA PRO A 134 -16.77 -31.25 -39.49
C PRO A 134 -17.05 -30.01 -40.37
N THR A 135 -18.26 -29.45 -40.33
CA THR A 135 -18.65 -28.28 -41.16
C THR A 135 -18.29 -26.96 -40.50
N GLY A 136 -18.31 -26.90 -39.16
CA GLY A 136 -18.08 -25.69 -38.37
C GLY A 136 -19.34 -24.84 -38.17
N GLU A 137 -20.51 -25.27 -38.65
CA GLU A 137 -21.78 -24.60 -38.39
C GLU A 137 -22.13 -24.65 -36.90
N ALA A 138 -21.85 -25.77 -36.21
CA ALA A 138 -22.10 -25.94 -34.78
C ALA A 138 -21.45 -24.80 -33.95
N VAL A 139 -20.17 -24.50 -34.22
CA VAL A 139 -19.38 -23.44 -33.55
C VAL A 139 -20.06 -22.06 -33.62
N HIS A 140 -20.79 -21.77 -34.70
CA HIS A 140 -21.51 -20.51 -34.87
C HIS A 140 -22.91 -20.50 -34.23
N THR A 141 -23.44 -21.67 -33.86
CA THR A 141 -24.75 -21.83 -33.20
C THR A 141 -24.67 -22.07 -31.69
N THR A 142 -23.52 -22.53 -31.19
CA THR A 142 -23.28 -22.73 -29.75
C THR A 142 -23.39 -21.43 -28.97
N GLN A 143 -24.46 -21.27 -28.19
CA GLN A 143 -24.64 -20.15 -27.27
C GLN A 143 -23.99 -20.44 -25.91
N GLN A 144 -23.48 -19.38 -25.26
CA GLN A 144 -23.14 -19.44 -23.85
C GLN A 144 -24.42 -19.57 -23.01
N THR A 145 -24.33 -20.24 -21.86
CA THR A 145 -25.43 -20.48 -20.93
C THR A 145 -25.11 -19.94 -19.55
N LEU A 146 -26.11 -19.38 -18.87
CA LEU A 146 -26.06 -19.08 -17.44
C LEU A 146 -26.62 -20.29 -16.67
N THR A 147 -25.75 -21.05 -16.02
CA THR A 147 -26.12 -22.20 -15.19
C THR A 147 -26.17 -21.81 -13.72
N PHE A 148 -27.26 -22.16 -13.01
CA PHE A 148 -27.33 -22.09 -11.55
C PHE A 148 -27.17 -23.48 -10.94
N TYR A 149 -26.17 -23.62 -10.08
CA TYR A 149 -25.94 -24.80 -9.24
C TYR A 149 -26.47 -24.53 -7.83
N GLU A 150 -27.40 -25.35 -7.36
CA GLU A 150 -27.92 -25.31 -5.99
C GLU A 150 -27.24 -26.38 -5.13
N LEU A 151 -26.81 -26.01 -3.93
CA LEU A 151 -26.36 -26.92 -2.89
C LEU A 151 -27.52 -27.22 -1.94
N ASP A 152 -28.07 -28.43 -2.01
CA ASP A 152 -29.07 -28.88 -1.04
C ASP A 152 -28.35 -29.30 0.25
N LEU A 153 -28.53 -28.53 1.32
CA LEU A 153 -27.91 -28.77 2.63
C LEU A 153 -28.56 -29.94 3.40
N GLY A 154 -29.78 -30.34 3.05
CA GLY A 154 -30.49 -31.47 3.66
C GLY A 154 -30.18 -32.81 3.00
N LEU A 155 -30.09 -32.83 1.67
CA LEU A 155 -29.70 -34.01 0.88
C LEU A 155 -28.18 -34.12 0.66
N ASN A 156 -27.40 -33.09 1.02
CA ASN A 156 -25.94 -33.04 0.93
C ASN A 156 -25.42 -33.38 -0.49
N HIS A 157 -26.00 -32.74 -1.50
CA HIS A 157 -25.61 -32.87 -2.89
C HIS A 157 -25.75 -31.53 -3.64
N VAL A 158 -25.10 -31.42 -4.80
CA VAL A 158 -25.19 -30.25 -5.68
C VAL A 158 -25.98 -30.61 -6.93
N VAL A 159 -26.99 -29.83 -7.28
CA VAL A 159 -27.84 -30.04 -8.45
C VAL A 159 -27.75 -28.85 -9.42
N ARG A 160 -27.79 -29.13 -10.73
CA ARG A 160 -27.91 -28.11 -11.78
C ARG A 160 -29.38 -27.70 -11.88
N LYS A 161 -29.78 -26.68 -11.10
CA LYS A 161 -31.19 -26.30 -10.90
C LYS A 161 -31.80 -25.60 -12.10
N TYR A 162 -31.08 -24.63 -12.66
CA TYR A 162 -31.47 -23.86 -13.84
C TYR A 162 -30.32 -23.75 -14.83
N SER A 163 -30.64 -23.62 -16.11
CA SER A 163 -29.68 -23.31 -17.17
C SER A 163 -30.43 -22.62 -18.30
N GLU A 164 -30.02 -21.41 -18.64
CA GLU A 164 -30.64 -20.61 -19.70
C GLU A 164 -29.58 -20.18 -20.73
N PRO A 165 -29.89 -20.16 -22.04
CA PRO A 165 -29.02 -19.54 -23.03
C PRO A 165 -28.96 -18.03 -22.82
N LEU A 166 -27.79 -17.45 -23.14
CA LEU A 166 -27.59 -16.01 -23.22
C LEU A 166 -27.64 -15.59 -24.70
N GLU A 167 -28.28 -14.46 -24.97
CA GLU A 167 -28.27 -13.87 -26.32
C GLU A 167 -26.87 -13.41 -26.76
N GLU A 168 -26.05 -12.97 -25.80
CA GLU A 168 -24.73 -12.37 -26.03
C GLU A 168 -23.70 -12.92 -25.06
N HIS A 169 -22.46 -13.09 -25.52
CA HIS A 169 -21.37 -13.64 -24.72
C HIS A 169 -21.06 -12.75 -23.51
N GLY A 170 -21.27 -13.31 -22.32
CA GLY A 170 -20.88 -12.71 -21.05
C GLY A 170 -19.41 -12.96 -20.71
N ASN A 171 -18.74 -11.95 -20.15
CA ASN A 171 -17.36 -12.02 -19.68
C ASN A 171 -17.24 -12.12 -18.15
N LEU A 172 -18.19 -11.54 -17.41
CA LEU A 172 -18.17 -11.44 -15.95
C LEU A 172 -19.60 -11.58 -15.39
N LEU A 173 -19.69 -12.14 -14.17
CA LEU A 173 -20.89 -12.06 -13.33
C LEU A 173 -20.62 -11.16 -12.12
N ILE A 174 -21.62 -10.40 -11.68
CA ILE A 174 -21.62 -9.69 -10.40
C ILE A 174 -22.80 -10.19 -9.58
N ALA A 175 -22.56 -10.57 -8.31
CA ALA A 175 -23.63 -10.93 -7.38
C ALA A 175 -24.47 -9.70 -7.03
N VAL A 176 -25.79 -9.84 -7.08
CA VAL A 176 -26.71 -8.82 -6.57
C VAL A 176 -27.08 -9.20 -5.12
N PRO A 177 -27.04 -8.27 -4.15
CA PRO A 177 -27.46 -8.54 -2.76
C PRO A 177 -28.89 -9.08 -2.69
N GLY A 178 -29.17 -9.90 -1.68
CA GLY A 178 -30.40 -10.70 -1.62
C GLY A 178 -30.98 -10.90 -0.22
N GLY A 179 -32.21 -11.41 -0.18
CA GLY A 179 -33.00 -11.50 1.04
C GLY A 179 -33.46 -10.10 1.47
N ASN A 180 -33.10 -9.68 2.68
CA ASN A 180 -33.50 -8.37 3.21
C ASN A 180 -32.73 -7.18 2.60
N ASP A 181 -31.59 -7.45 1.93
CA ASP A 181 -30.65 -6.42 1.46
C ASP A 181 -30.79 -6.11 -0.05
N GLY A 182 -31.66 -6.84 -0.78
CA GLY A 182 -31.85 -6.66 -2.22
C GLY A 182 -32.60 -7.83 -2.89
N PRO A 183 -32.77 -7.79 -4.23
CA PRO A 183 -33.64 -8.70 -4.98
C PRO A 183 -33.00 -10.05 -5.34
N SER A 184 -31.75 -10.32 -4.93
CA SER A 184 -30.94 -11.47 -5.39
C SER A 184 -30.65 -11.44 -6.90
N GLY A 185 -30.11 -12.55 -7.44
CA GLY A 185 -29.75 -12.71 -8.84
C GLY A 185 -28.34 -12.26 -9.19
N VAL A 186 -28.07 -12.09 -10.49
CA VAL A 186 -26.77 -11.71 -11.03
C VAL A 186 -26.88 -10.66 -12.14
N LEU A 187 -25.88 -9.78 -12.21
CA LEU A 187 -25.60 -9.01 -13.42
C LEU A 187 -24.64 -9.79 -14.31
N VAL A 188 -25.09 -10.16 -15.50
CA VAL A 188 -24.24 -10.62 -16.60
C VAL A 188 -23.69 -9.39 -17.31
N CYS A 189 -22.36 -9.25 -17.32
CA CYS A 189 -21.67 -8.26 -18.15
C CYS A 189 -21.33 -8.93 -19.49
N SER A 190 -21.76 -8.33 -20.59
CA SER A 190 -21.52 -8.80 -21.97
C SER A 190 -20.91 -7.65 -22.79
N GLU A 191 -20.52 -7.91 -24.05
CA GLU A 191 -20.08 -6.82 -24.92
C GLU A 191 -21.21 -5.80 -25.12
N ASN A 192 -20.94 -4.51 -24.89
CA ASN A 192 -21.88 -3.38 -25.01
C ASN A 192 -23.13 -3.39 -24.09
N TYR A 193 -23.41 -4.48 -23.36
CA TYR A 193 -24.62 -4.68 -22.55
C TYR A 193 -24.34 -5.15 -21.12
N ILE A 194 -25.21 -4.77 -20.19
CA ILE A 194 -25.35 -5.37 -18.86
C ILE A 194 -26.77 -5.92 -18.76
N THR A 195 -26.90 -7.21 -18.41
CA THR A 195 -28.19 -7.89 -18.27
C THR A 195 -28.37 -8.37 -16.84
N TYR A 196 -29.44 -7.95 -16.17
CA TYR A 196 -29.87 -8.58 -14.93
C TYR A 196 -30.67 -9.85 -15.23
N LYS A 197 -30.22 -10.97 -14.66
CA LYS A 197 -30.93 -12.25 -14.62
C LYS A 197 -31.13 -12.67 -13.17
N ASN A 198 -32.34 -13.09 -12.84
CA ASN A 198 -32.67 -13.69 -11.56
C ASN A 198 -33.40 -15.03 -11.80
N PHE A 199 -33.60 -15.82 -10.75
CA PHE A 199 -34.37 -17.06 -10.84
C PHE A 199 -35.88 -16.81 -10.64
N GLY A 200 -36.71 -17.69 -11.22
CA GLY A 200 -38.17 -17.58 -11.15
C GLY A 200 -38.76 -16.74 -12.28
N ASP A 201 -39.89 -16.07 -12.02
CA ASP A 201 -40.68 -15.35 -13.04
C ASP A 201 -40.17 -13.92 -13.36
N GLN A 202 -39.00 -13.53 -12.84
CA GLN A 202 -38.39 -12.21 -13.09
C GLN A 202 -37.93 -12.11 -14.56
N PRO A 203 -38.43 -11.16 -15.36
CA PRO A 203 -38.00 -10.99 -16.74
C PRO A 203 -36.56 -10.45 -16.85
N ASP A 204 -35.89 -10.79 -17.95
CA ASP A 204 -34.56 -10.30 -18.31
C ASP A 204 -34.53 -8.78 -18.51
N ILE A 205 -33.78 -8.07 -17.66
CA ILE A 205 -33.62 -6.61 -17.79
C ILE A 205 -32.27 -6.32 -18.43
N ARG A 206 -32.30 -6.11 -19.74
CA ARG A 206 -31.14 -5.78 -20.58
C ARG A 206 -30.99 -4.26 -20.69
N MET A 207 -29.82 -3.75 -20.29
CA MET A 207 -29.42 -2.37 -20.53
C MET A 207 -28.21 -2.38 -21.48
N PRO A 208 -28.21 -1.66 -22.63
CA PRO A 208 -26.93 -1.23 -23.23
C PRO A 208 -26.18 -0.35 -22.21
N ILE A 209 -24.90 -0.04 -22.38
CA ILE A 209 -24.13 0.76 -21.39
C ILE A 209 -24.31 2.29 -21.61
N PRO A 210 -25.05 3.07 -20.75
CA PRO A 210 -25.40 4.47 -21.03
C PRO A 210 -25.05 5.44 -19.87
N ARG A 211 -25.61 6.66 -19.90
CA ARG A 211 -25.16 7.82 -19.10
C ARG A 211 -26.28 8.47 -18.21
N ARG A 212 -26.30 8.14 -16.89
CA ARG A 212 -27.13 8.64 -15.72
C ARG A 212 -28.43 7.82 -15.47
N LYS A 213 -29.04 7.63 -14.27
CA LYS A 213 -28.77 7.76 -12.78
C LYS A 213 -30.14 7.54 -12.07
N SER A 214 -30.46 6.79 -10.97
CA SER A 214 -29.84 6.27 -9.71
C SER A 214 -30.65 5.00 -9.21
N MET A 215 -30.63 4.38 -7.99
CA MET A 215 -29.89 4.43 -6.69
C MET A 215 -29.35 3.02 -6.24
N PHE A 216 -28.56 2.94 -5.13
CA PHE A 216 -27.73 1.81 -4.59
C PHE A 216 -26.83 1.08 -5.60
N PHE A 217 -25.52 0.88 -5.32
CA PHE A 217 -24.57 0.83 -6.45
C PHE A 217 -23.39 -0.14 -6.44
N PHE A 218 -23.12 -0.61 -7.65
CA PHE A 218 -21.88 -1.25 -8.09
C PHE A 218 -21.01 -0.22 -8.83
N LEU A 219 -19.69 -0.41 -8.82
CA LEU A 219 -18.75 0.32 -9.67
C LEU A 219 -18.20 -0.64 -10.72
N VAL A 220 -18.50 -0.41 -11.98
CA VAL A 220 -18.02 -1.21 -13.13
C VAL A 220 -17.07 -0.36 -13.96
N GLN A 221 -15.88 -0.87 -14.27
CA GLN A 221 -14.89 -0.16 -15.06
C GLN A 221 -14.86 -0.67 -16.51
N THR A 222 -14.70 0.22 -17.49
CA THR A 222 -14.46 -0.15 -18.88
C THR A 222 -12.97 -0.30 -19.20
N GLU A 223 -12.64 -0.89 -20.34
CA GLU A 223 -11.26 -1.01 -20.85
C GLU A 223 -10.54 0.34 -21.05
N GLN A 224 -11.29 1.44 -21.12
CA GLN A 224 -10.74 2.80 -21.23
C GLN A 224 -10.42 3.43 -19.86
N GLY A 225 -10.81 2.77 -18.77
CA GLY A 225 -10.60 3.23 -17.39
C GLY A 225 -11.82 3.95 -16.77
N ASP A 226 -12.85 4.24 -17.55
CA ASP A 226 -14.07 4.91 -17.06
C ASP A 226 -14.85 4.00 -16.10
N ILE A 227 -15.07 4.48 -14.88
CA ILE A 227 -15.93 3.84 -13.88
C ILE A 227 -17.38 4.34 -14.05
N PHE A 228 -18.31 3.41 -14.12
CA PHE A 228 -19.74 3.64 -14.07
C PHE A 228 -20.34 3.13 -12.77
N LYS A 229 -21.05 4.01 -12.07
CA LYS A 229 -21.95 3.73 -10.96
C LYS A 229 -23.24 3.11 -11.52
N VAL A 230 -23.29 1.78 -11.56
CA VAL A 230 -24.51 1.00 -11.85
C VAL A 230 -25.44 1.14 -10.66
N THR A 231 -26.72 1.33 -10.89
CA THR A 231 -27.76 1.43 -9.86
C THR A 231 -29.04 0.72 -10.30
N MET A 232 -29.94 0.38 -9.37
CA MET A 232 -31.20 -0.31 -9.67
C MET A 232 -32.38 0.41 -9.01
N GLU A 233 -33.52 0.42 -9.69
CA GLU A 233 -34.82 0.74 -9.08
C GLU A 233 -35.61 -0.56 -8.91
N ILE A 234 -36.24 -0.71 -7.74
CA ILE A 234 -36.99 -1.88 -7.29
C ILE A 234 -38.40 -1.41 -6.96
N ASP A 235 -39.41 -2.16 -7.39
CA ASP A 235 -40.81 -1.98 -7.01
C ASP A 235 -41.42 -3.36 -6.71
N GLU A 236 -42.16 -3.47 -5.60
CA GLU A 236 -42.73 -4.74 -5.08
C GLU A 236 -41.79 -5.96 -5.21
N ASP A 237 -40.54 -5.81 -4.72
CA ASP A 237 -39.42 -6.78 -4.75
C ASP A 237 -38.88 -7.18 -6.14
N MET A 238 -39.47 -6.71 -7.25
CA MET A 238 -38.92 -6.86 -8.60
C MET A 238 -38.01 -5.68 -8.98
N VAL A 239 -36.94 -5.95 -9.71
CA VAL A 239 -36.18 -4.88 -10.39
C VAL A 239 -37.03 -4.35 -11.55
N THR A 240 -37.13 -3.03 -11.68
CA THR A 240 -37.89 -2.37 -12.75
C THR A 240 -37.00 -1.65 -13.77
N GLU A 241 -35.91 -1.01 -13.32
CA GLU A 241 -34.94 -0.34 -14.18
C GLU A 241 -33.52 -0.45 -13.62
N ILE A 242 -32.54 -0.78 -14.47
CA ILE A 242 -31.13 -0.58 -14.18
C ILE A 242 -30.76 0.82 -14.68
N ARG A 243 -30.05 1.63 -13.88
CA ARG A 243 -29.56 2.96 -14.25
C ARG A 243 -28.06 3.06 -14.06
N LEU A 244 -27.26 3.24 -15.11
CA LEU A 244 -25.82 3.54 -14.99
C LEU A 244 -25.56 5.05 -14.90
N LYS A 245 -24.54 5.51 -14.17
CA LYS A 245 -24.01 6.90 -14.22
C LYS A 245 -22.49 6.89 -14.23
N TYR A 246 -21.85 7.62 -15.15
CA TYR A 246 -20.41 7.92 -15.07
C TYR A 246 -20.04 8.42 -13.66
N PHE A 247 -19.03 7.81 -13.05
CA PHE A 247 -18.56 8.09 -11.70
C PHE A 247 -17.26 8.88 -11.75
N ASP A 248 -16.17 8.29 -12.25
CA ASP A 248 -14.90 8.96 -12.55
C ASP A 248 -14.09 8.14 -13.57
N THR A 249 -12.96 8.65 -14.05
CA THR A 249 -11.99 7.89 -14.86
C THR A 249 -10.76 7.57 -14.02
N VAL A 250 -10.37 6.28 -13.93
CA VAL A 250 -9.17 5.84 -13.22
C VAL A 250 -8.35 4.89 -14.11
N PRO A 251 -7.05 4.67 -13.84
CA PRO A 251 -6.29 3.57 -14.42
C PRO A 251 -7.04 2.24 -14.53
N VAL A 252 -6.92 1.51 -15.65
CA VAL A 252 -7.51 0.16 -15.77
C VAL A 252 -7.00 -0.74 -14.63
N THR A 253 -7.93 -1.31 -13.87
CA THR A 253 -7.68 -2.11 -12.67
C THR A 253 -7.92 -3.59 -12.92
N THR A 254 -7.19 -4.44 -12.20
CA THR A 254 -7.51 -5.87 -12.07
C THR A 254 -8.60 -6.11 -11.01
N ALA A 255 -8.73 -5.20 -10.03
CA ALA A 255 -9.77 -5.23 -9.01
C ALA A 255 -10.05 -3.83 -8.43
N MET A 256 -11.26 -3.62 -7.94
CA MET A 256 -11.66 -2.42 -7.19
C MET A 256 -12.32 -2.83 -5.87
N CYS A 257 -11.94 -2.19 -4.77
CA CYS A 257 -12.52 -2.44 -3.45
C CYS A 257 -13.08 -1.13 -2.86
N VAL A 258 -14.40 -1.08 -2.62
CA VAL A 258 -15.06 0.04 -1.94
C VAL A 258 -15.05 -0.21 -0.43
N LEU A 259 -14.48 0.70 0.33
CA LEU A 259 -14.38 0.63 1.78
C LEU A 259 -15.53 1.42 2.45
N LYS A 260 -16.07 0.89 3.55
CA LYS A 260 -17.22 1.49 4.28
C LYS A 260 -16.96 2.92 4.77
N THR A 261 -15.69 3.31 4.92
CA THR A 261 -15.23 4.65 5.29
C THR A 261 -15.18 5.64 4.11
N GLY A 262 -15.60 5.26 2.91
CA GLY A 262 -15.72 6.14 1.73
C GLY A 262 -14.54 6.11 0.76
N PHE A 263 -13.51 5.30 1.04
CA PHE A 263 -12.35 5.13 0.18
C PHE A 263 -12.63 4.11 -0.94
N LEU A 264 -12.06 4.35 -2.12
CA LEU A 264 -12.00 3.39 -3.22
C LEU A 264 -10.54 2.96 -3.41
N PHE A 265 -10.23 1.69 -3.15
CA PHE A 265 -8.94 1.11 -3.48
C PHE A 265 -9.00 0.56 -4.91
N THR A 266 -8.13 1.08 -5.78
CA THR A 266 -7.99 0.65 -7.17
C THR A 266 -6.72 -0.17 -7.32
N ALA A 267 -6.86 -1.49 -7.54
CA ALA A 267 -5.73 -2.36 -7.90
C ALA A 267 -5.40 -2.17 -9.40
N SER A 268 -4.96 -0.95 -9.71
CA SER A 268 -4.48 -0.50 -11.02
C SER A 268 -3.29 -1.35 -11.44
N GLU A 269 -3.25 -1.87 -12.67
CA GLU A 269 -2.04 -2.56 -13.12
C GLU A 269 -0.84 -1.60 -13.12
N PHE A 270 -1.06 -0.37 -13.61
CA PHE A 270 -0.07 0.70 -13.79
C PHE A 270 -0.71 2.07 -13.46
N GLY A 271 0.10 3.05 -13.02
CA GLY A 271 -0.32 4.24 -12.26
C GLY A 271 -1.10 5.37 -12.97
N ASN A 272 -0.97 6.58 -12.45
CA ASN A 272 -1.97 7.66 -12.45
C ASN A 272 -2.67 8.11 -13.76
N GLN A 273 -3.85 8.71 -13.55
CA GLN A 273 -4.47 9.77 -14.35
C GLN A 273 -5.10 10.83 -13.40
N GLY A 274 -5.46 12.00 -13.95
CA GLY A 274 -6.13 13.05 -13.18
C GLY A 274 -7.59 12.71 -12.85
N LEU A 275 -7.83 12.35 -11.58
CA LEU A 275 -9.15 12.13 -10.99
C LEU A 275 -9.99 13.42 -10.97
N LYS A 276 -11.32 13.30 -11.03
CA LYS A 276 -12.25 14.47 -11.07
C LYS A 276 -13.31 14.45 -9.99
N ASN A 277 -13.69 13.27 -9.51
CA ASN A 277 -14.72 13.03 -8.49
C ASN A 277 -14.13 12.28 -7.28
N LEU A 278 -12.95 11.67 -7.46
CA LEU A 278 -12.10 11.11 -6.41
C LEU A 278 -10.93 12.05 -6.09
N VAL A 279 -10.39 11.93 -4.88
CA VAL A 279 -9.12 12.56 -4.47
C VAL A 279 -8.09 11.45 -4.33
N LEU A 280 -6.89 11.65 -4.88
CA LEU A 280 -5.77 10.73 -4.65
C LEU A 280 -5.27 10.91 -3.21
N VAL A 281 -5.33 9.84 -2.42
CA VAL A 281 -4.90 9.85 -1.02
C VAL A 281 -3.49 9.25 -0.86
N ASP A 282 -3.17 8.25 -1.67
CA ASP A 282 -1.94 7.46 -1.62
C ASP A 282 -1.70 6.81 -3.01
N GLU A 283 -0.44 6.58 -3.38
CA GLU A 283 -0.05 5.84 -4.60
C GLU A 283 1.03 4.81 -4.28
N LEU A 284 0.65 3.53 -4.28
CA LEU A 284 1.59 2.43 -4.11
C LEU A 284 2.41 2.21 -5.39
N GLU A 285 3.69 2.60 -5.35
CA GLU A 285 4.61 2.43 -6.48
C GLU A 285 4.72 0.97 -6.96
N SER A 286 4.51 0.76 -8.27
CA SER A 286 4.65 -0.55 -8.91
C SER A 286 5.67 -0.49 -10.04
N LEU A 287 6.65 -1.40 -10.00
CA LEU A 287 7.64 -1.60 -11.08
C LEU A 287 7.11 -2.47 -12.22
N ALA A 288 5.87 -2.95 -12.16
CA ALA A 288 5.32 -3.80 -13.21
C ALA A 288 5.04 -3.01 -14.52
N PRO A 289 5.08 -3.66 -15.70
CA PRO A 289 5.96 -4.79 -15.98
C PRO A 289 7.40 -4.24 -16.16
N VAL A 290 8.41 -4.87 -15.57
CA VAL A 290 9.80 -4.54 -15.91
C VAL A 290 10.09 -5.15 -17.29
N MET A 291 10.17 -4.29 -18.30
CA MET A 291 10.41 -4.71 -19.69
C MET A 291 11.90 -4.88 -19.99
N SER A 292 12.75 -4.09 -19.33
CA SER A 292 14.20 -4.19 -19.37
C SER A 292 14.78 -3.63 -18.08
N CYS A 293 15.91 -4.15 -17.64
CA CYS A 293 16.69 -3.62 -16.52
C CYS A 293 18.17 -3.66 -16.90
N GLN A 294 18.88 -2.56 -16.66
CA GLN A 294 20.34 -2.48 -16.80
C GLN A 294 20.95 -2.12 -15.45
N ILE A 295 22.08 -2.74 -15.11
CA ILE A 295 22.81 -2.48 -13.87
C ILE A 295 24.10 -1.78 -14.26
N ALA A 296 24.27 -0.54 -13.83
CA ALA A 296 25.42 0.29 -14.13
C ALA A 296 25.62 1.30 -12.99
N ASP A 297 26.85 1.77 -12.79
CA ASP A 297 27.08 3.00 -12.04
C ASP A 297 27.24 4.15 -13.04
N LEU A 298 26.17 4.90 -13.30
CA LEU A 298 26.22 6.10 -14.15
C LEU A 298 26.30 7.39 -13.33
N ALA A 299 26.08 7.30 -12.02
CA ALA A 299 26.16 8.43 -11.10
C ALA A 299 27.54 8.58 -10.42
N ASN A 300 28.37 7.52 -10.44
CA ASN A 300 29.63 7.41 -9.71
C ASN A 300 29.40 7.37 -8.18
N GLU A 301 28.46 6.53 -7.76
CA GLU A 301 28.05 6.34 -6.35
C GLU A 301 28.76 5.15 -5.67
N ASP A 302 29.75 4.53 -6.35
CA ASP A 302 30.42 3.25 -6.02
C ASP A 302 29.50 2.01 -5.98
N THR A 303 28.23 2.18 -5.58
CA THR A 303 27.18 1.17 -5.70
C THR A 303 26.40 1.36 -7.01
N PRO A 304 26.35 0.35 -7.91
CA PRO A 304 25.64 0.49 -9.18
C PRO A 304 24.12 0.56 -8.99
N GLN A 305 23.47 1.42 -9.76
CA GLN A 305 22.01 1.62 -9.76
C GLN A 305 21.33 0.66 -10.74
N LEU A 306 20.05 0.35 -10.50
CA LEU A 306 19.22 -0.42 -11.44
C LEU A 306 18.36 0.52 -12.29
N TYR A 307 18.64 0.56 -13.58
CA TYR A 307 17.93 1.35 -14.59
C TYR A 307 16.82 0.49 -15.21
N ALA A 308 15.61 0.58 -14.65
CA ALA A 308 14.45 -0.21 -15.05
C ALA A 308 13.54 0.54 -16.01
N ALA A 309 13.38 0.03 -17.24
CA ALA A 309 12.33 0.44 -18.15
C ALA A 309 11.05 -0.34 -17.83
N CYS A 310 10.02 0.34 -17.32
CA CYS A 310 8.82 -0.27 -16.76
C CYS A 310 7.53 0.50 -17.11
N GLY A 311 6.36 -0.01 -16.71
CA GLY A 311 5.05 0.58 -17.03
C GLY A 311 4.59 0.33 -18.48
N ARG A 312 3.33 0.69 -18.78
CA ARG A 312 2.61 0.30 -20.02
C ARG A 312 2.04 1.51 -20.78
N GLY A 313 2.38 1.61 -22.07
CA GLY A 313 1.81 2.61 -23.00
C GLY A 313 2.20 4.05 -22.63
N PRO A 314 1.26 5.00 -22.52
CA PRO A 314 1.56 6.39 -22.14
C PRO A 314 2.05 6.53 -20.67
N ARG A 315 2.12 5.43 -19.92
CA ARG A 315 2.56 5.35 -18.52
C ARG A 315 3.83 4.50 -18.37
N SER A 316 4.57 4.28 -19.45
CA SER A 316 5.92 3.71 -19.35
C SER A 316 6.88 4.75 -18.79
N SER A 317 7.78 4.33 -17.89
CA SER A 317 8.75 5.17 -17.19
C SER A 317 10.11 4.48 -17.11
N MET A 318 11.18 5.27 -17.06
CA MET A 318 12.52 4.78 -16.76
C MET A 318 12.86 5.16 -15.33
N ARG A 319 12.91 4.16 -14.44
CA ARG A 319 13.14 4.35 -13.00
C ARG A 319 14.56 3.95 -12.63
N VAL A 320 15.19 4.74 -11.77
CA VAL A 320 16.55 4.50 -11.26
C VAL A 320 16.45 4.06 -9.81
N LEU A 321 16.64 2.76 -9.56
CA LEU A 321 16.55 2.20 -8.21
C LEU A 321 17.94 2.22 -7.58
N ARG A 322 18.05 2.89 -6.42
CA ARG A 322 19.22 2.89 -5.55
C ARG A 322 18.93 2.02 -4.33
N HIS A 323 19.93 1.31 -3.83
CA HIS A 323 19.80 0.61 -2.56
C HIS A 323 20.12 1.55 -1.41
N GLY A 324 19.10 1.93 -0.63
CA GLY A 324 19.24 2.85 0.50
C GLY A 324 17.93 2.99 1.27
N LEU A 325 17.88 4.01 2.12
CA LEU A 325 16.64 4.49 2.71
C LEU A 325 15.98 5.50 1.75
N GLU A 326 14.66 5.57 1.77
CA GLU A 326 13.92 6.63 1.10
C GLU A 326 14.22 7.98 1.78
N VAL A 327 14.44 9.02 0.97
CA VAL A 327 14.72 10.38 1.45
C VAL A 327 13.65 11.31 0.91
N SER A 328 12.72 11.70 1.76
CA SER A 328 11.69 12.69 1.45
C SER A 328 12.31 14.09 1.41
N GLU A 329 12.46 14.66 0.22
CA GLU A 329 12.99 16.02 0.03
C GLU A 329 11.94 17.06 0.45
N MET A 330 12.05 17.55 1.70
CA MET A 330 11.07 18.48 2.26
C MET A 330 11.24 19.93 1.78
N ALA A 331 12.48 20.35 1.50
CA ALA A 331 12.82 21.68 1.00
C ALA A 331 14.24 21.69 0.40
N VAL A 332 14.46 22.55 -0.61
CA VAL A 332 15.79 22.85 -1.16
C VAL A 332 15.99 24.37 -1.18
N SER A 333 17.17 24.81 -0.76
CA SER A 333 17.64 26.19 -0.87
C SER A 333 19.10 26.15 -1.32
N GLU A 334 19.44 26.90 -2.38
CA GLU A 334 20.83 27.07 -2.79
C GLU A 334 21.56 27.98 -1.78
N LEU A 335 22.82 27.64 -1.48
CA LEU A 335 23.64 28.37 -0.51
C LEU A 335 24.83 29.07 -1.20
N PRO A 336 25.21 30.29 -0.77
CA PRO A 336 26.29 31.05 -1.41
C PRO A 336 27.67 30.48 -1.06
N GLY A 337 28.31 29.83 -2.04
CA GLY A 337 29.64 29.24 -1.89
C GLY A 337 29.61 27.89 -1.16
N ASN A 338 30.75 27.48 -0.60
CA ASN A 338 30.92 26.12 -0.08
C ASN A 338 30.76 26.07 1.45
N PRO A 339 29.62 25.60 1.99
CA PRO A 339 29.49 25.33 3.42
C PRO A 339 30.37 24.14 3.81
N ASN A 340 30.84 24.12 5.07
CA ASN A 340 31.69 23.06 5.61
C ASN A 340 31.03 22.25 6.75
N ALA A 341 29.98 22.79 7.39
CA ALA A 341 29.19 22.10 8.40
C ALA A 341 27.81 22.76 8.57
N VAL A 342 26.85 21.99 9.10
CA VAL A 342 25.50 22.46 9.44
C VAL A 342 25.04 21.82 10.76
N TRP A 343 24.31 22.59 11.57
CA TRP A 343 23.68 22.13 12.82
C TRP A 343 22.27 22.70 12.95
N THR A 344 21.39 21.99 13.65
CA THR A 344 20.11 22.52 14.13
C THR A 344 20.11 22.61 15.66
N VAL A 345 19.47 23.65 16.20
CA VAL A 345 19.40 23.88 17.67
C VAL A 345 18.01 24.36 18.09
N LYS A 346 17.56 23.89 19.26
CA LYS A 346 16.35 24.39 19.96
C LYS A 346 16.71 25.58 20.83
N THR A 347 15.78 26.52 20.98
CA THR A 347 15.85 27.55 22.02
C THR A 347 15.76 26.95 23.42
N HIS A 348 14.88 25.98 23.62
CA HIS A 348 14.62 25.39 24.92
C HIS A 348 14.33 23.88 24.84
N THR A 349 14.69 23.13 25.89
CA THR A 349 14.78 21.66 25.86
C THR A 349 13.41 20.97 25.75
N GLN A 350 12.34 21.68 26.11
CA GLN A 350 10.96 21.20 25.98
C GLN A 350 10.29 21.61 24.65
N ASP A 351 10.97 22.40 23.80
CA ASP A 351 10.43 22.79 22.50
C ASP A 351 10.31 21.52 21.62
N GLU A 352 9.20 21.37 20.88
CA GLU A 352 9.00 20.20 20.00
C GLU A 352 9.92 20.28 18.77
N PHE A 353 10.08 21.48 18.20
CA PHE A 353 10.82 21.75 16.96
C PHE A 353 12.19 22.41 17.24
N ASP A 354 13.11 22.31 16.28
CA ASP A 354 14.35 23.10 16.29
C ASP A 354 14.06 24.54 15.81
N SER A 355 14.79 25.52 16.32
CA SER A 355 14.50 26.95 16.18
C SER A 355 15.46 27.68 15.23
N TYR A 356 16.69 27.18 15.09
CA TYR A 356 17.70 27.72 14.18
C TYR A 356 18.43 26.63 13.42
N ILE A 357 18.76 26.92 12.15
CA ILE A 357 19.76 26.20 11.34
C ILE A 357 21.01 27.09 11.31
N VAL A 358 22.16 26.53 11.71
CA VAL A 358 23.45 27.21 11.67
C VAL A 358 24.34 26.56 10.62
N VAL A 359 24.73 27.31 9.61
CA VAL A 359 25.58 26.86 8.49
C VAL A 359 26.94 27.54 8.59
N SER A 360 28.00 26.75 8.71
CA SER A 360 29.37 27.26 8.74
C SER A 360 30.00 27.25 7.34
N PHE A 361 30.74 28.30 7.02
CA PHE A 361 31.56 28.45 5.82
C PHE A 361 33.04 28.58 6.23
N ILE A 362 33.94 28.78 5.26
CA ILE A 362 35.39 28.89 5.53
C ILE A 362 35.71 30.15 6.37
N ASN A 363 35.01 31.26 6.13
CA ASN A 363 35.31 32.58 6.72
C ASN A 363 34.16 33.18 7.54
N ALA A 364 33.00 32.52 7.62
CA ALA A 364 31.76 33.08 8.18
C ALA A 364 30.84 31.97 8.69
N THR A 365 29.78 32.36 9.40
CA THR A 365 28.66 31.50 9.81
C THR A 365 27.36 32.21 9.49
N LEU A 366 26.47 31.53 8.76
CA LEU A 366 25.09 31.95 8.48
C LEU A 366 24.16 31.32 9.51
N VAL A 367 23.16 32.07 9.99
CA VAL A 367 22.12 31.56 10.89
C VAL A 367 20.76 31.85 10.28
N LEU A 368 19.95 30.81 10.15
CA LEU A 368 18.59 30.87 9.67
C LEU A 368 17.63 30.54 10.82
N SER A 369 16.56 31.31 11.00
CA SER A 369 15.47 30.94 11.92
C SER A 369 14.48 30.01 11.23
N ILE A 370 13.96 29.04 11.99
CA ILE A 370 12.88 28.15 11.56
C ILE A 370 11.56 28.72 12.09
N GLY A 371 10.69 29.18 11.19
CA GLY A 371 9.33 29.64 11.49
C GLY A 371 8.33 29.11 10.46
N GLU A 372 7.32 29.91 10.10
CA GLU A 372 6.48 29.64 8.92
C GLU A 372 7.31 29.72 7.62
N THR A 373 8.32 30.59 7.62
CA THR A 373 9.37 30.77 6.61
C THR A 373 10.74 30.44 7.22
N VAL A 374 11.74 30.23 6.36
CA VAL A 374 13.16 30.12 6.76
C VAL A 374 13.87 31.40 6.34
N GLU A 375 14.39 32.16 7.29
CA GLU A 375 14.90 33.52 7.08
C GLU A 375 16.25 33.74 7.80
N GLU A 376 17.12 34.59 7.25
CA GLU A 376 18.42 34.92 7.84
C GLU A 376 18.28 35.85 9.05
N VAL A 377 18.89 35.48 10.18
CA VAL A 377 18.75 36.19 11.46
C VAL A 377 20.09 36.57 12.11
N THR A 378 20.24 37.86 12.39
CA THR A 378 21.48 38.45 12.94
C THR A 378 21.40 38.75 14.44
N ASP A 379 20.21 38.73 15.06
CA ASP A 379 19.99 39.01 16.49
C ASP A 379 19.98 37.73 17.36
N SER A 380 20.30 36.59 16.77
CA SER A 380 20.38 35.26 17.41
C SER A 380 21.54 35.12 18.42
N GLY A 381 22.46 36.09 18.46
CA GLY A 381 23.62 36.14 19.38
C GLY A 381 24.85 35.36 18.91
N PHE A 382 24.70 34.48 17.92
CA PHE A 382 25.80 33.78 17.26
C PHE A 382 26.76 34.75 16.55
N LEU A 383 28.05 34.40 16.52
CA LEU A 383 29.09 35.16 15.84
C LEU A 383 29.17 34.75 14.36
N GLY A 384 28.55 35.52 13.48
CA GLY A 384 28.53 35.25 12.03
C GLY A 384 29.84 35.56 11.30
N THR A 385 30.75 36.34 11.89
CA THR A 385 31.99 36.81 11.23
C THR A 385 33.16 35.82 11.27
N THR A 386 32.93 34.60 11.75
CA THR A 386 33.96 33.55 11.90
C THR A 386 33.39 32.17 11.56
N PRO A 387 34.20 31.21 11.10
CA PRO A 387 33.77 29.81 10.98
C PRO A 387 33.39 29.22 12.34
N THR A 388 32.34 28.41 12.37
CA THR A 388 31.87 27.70 13.56
C THR A 388 32.34 26.24 13.53
N LEU A 389 32.76 25.72 14.69
CA LEU A 389 33.21 24.33 14.86
C LEU A 389 32.11 23.43 15.46
N SER A 390 31.19 24.00 16.22
CA SER A 390 29.97 23.33 16.69
C SER A 390 28.97 24.37 17.19
N CYS A 391 27.69 24.17 16.85
CA CYS A 391 26.56 24.76 17.57
C CYS A 391 25.77 23.66 18.28
N SER A 392 25.28 23.98 19.47
CA SER A 392 24.50 23.07 20.31
C SER A 392 23.66 23.85 21.31
N GLN A 393 22.63 23.20 21.83
CA GLN A 393 21.90 23.68 23.01
C GLN A 393 22.58 23.12 24.28
N LEU A 394 22.67 23.93 25.33
CA LEU A 394 23.28 23.59 26.62
C LEU A 394 22.28 23.89 27.75
N GLY A 395 22.08 22.95 28.66
CA GLY A 395 21.14 23.10 29.77
C GLY A 395 19.67 23.03 29.36
N GLU A 396 18.88 24.01 29.80
CA GLU A 396 17.44 24.09 29.53
C GLU A 396 17.10 25.14 28.48
N ASP A 397 17.79 26.29 28.49
CA ASP A 397 17.41 27.52 27.79
C ASP A 397 18.59 28.27 27.10
N ALA A 398 19.78 27.68 27.07
CA ALA A 398 20.99 28.32 26.58
C ALA A 398 21.55 27.67 25.30
N LEU A 399 22.22 28.48 24.49
CA LEU A 399 22.87 28.09 23.25
C LEU A 399 24.40 28.21 23.39
N LEU A 400 25.12 27.31 22.74
CA LEU A 400 26.57 27.26 22.74
C LEU A 400 27.11 27.24 21.31
N GLN A 401 28.00 28.18 21.02
CA GLN A 401 28.80 28.23 19.80
C GLN A 401 30.28 28.02 20.15
N VAL A 402 30.93 27.06 19.50
CA VAL A 402 32.38 26.90 19.55
C VAL A 402 32.97 27.38 18.22
N TYR A 403 33.98 28.24 18.27
CA TYR A 403 34.64 28.82 17.11
C TYR A 403 36.17 28.79 17.30
N SER A 404 36.94 29.13 16.27
CA SER A 404 38.40 28.97 16.27
C SER A 404 39.12 29.70 17.42
N GLU A 405 38.61 30.83 17.88
CA GLU A 405 39.24 31.68 18.92
C GLU A 405 38.54 31.61 20.30
N GLY A 406 37.48 30.80 20.46
CA GLY A 406 36.76 30.75 21.73
C GLY A 406 35.50 29.91 21.77
N ILE A 407 34.82 30.02 22.91
CA ILE A 407 33.48 29.47 23.16
C ILE A 407 32.58 30.65 23.52
N ARG A 408 31.42 30.72 22.88
CA ARG A 408 30.38 31.71 23.16
C ARG A 408 29.14 31.00 23.72
N HIS A 409 28.78 31.34 24.95
CA HIS A 409 27.61 30.83 25.65
C HIS A 409 26.54 31.94 25.71
N ILE A 410 25.40 31.70 25.08
CA ILE A 410 24.30 32.64 24.88
C ILE A 410 23.13 32.17 25.74
N ARG A 411 22.69 32.96 26.71
CA ARG A 411 21.55 32.63 27.58
C ARG A 411 20.23 33.10 26.97
N ALA A 412 19.10 32.60 27.46
CA ALA A 412 17.76 33.03 27.03
C ALA A 412 17.51 34.55 27.17
N ASP A 413 18.15 35.23 28.13
CA ASP A 413 18.10 36.69 28.28
C ASP A 413 18.99 37.45 27.26
N LYS A 414 19.42 36.76 26.19
CA LYS A 414 20.38 37.17 25.16
C LYS A 414 21.74 37.65 25.71
N ARG A 415 22.08 37.39 26.98
CA ARG A 415 23.42 37.69 27.50
C ARG A 415 24.44 36.69 26.96
N VAL A 416 25.59 37.22 26.54
CA VAL A 416 26.65 36.49 25.86
C VAL A 416 27.89 36.44 26.75
N ASN A 417 28.22 35.25 27.24
CA ASN A 417 29.46 34.97 27.96
C ASN A 417 30.48 34.39 26.96
N GLU A 418 31.58 35.10 26.72
CA GLU A 418 32.62 34.73 25.74
C GLU A 418 33.91 34.31 26.44
N TRP A 419 34.27 33.02 26.32
CA TRP A 419 35.56 32.48 26.75
C TRP A 419 36.53 32.50 25.55
N LYS A 420 37.67 33.18 25.69
CA LYS A 420 38.69 33.27 24.64
C LYS A 420 39.82 32.28 24.88
N THR A 421 40.40 31.76 23.81
CA THR A 421 41.52 30.83 23.89
C THR A 421 42.75 31.47 24.56
N PRO A 422 43.53 30.70 25.35
CA PRO A 422 44.69 31.24 26.05
C PRO A 422 45.87 31.52 25.11
N GLY A 423 46.22 32.81 24.96
CA GLY A 423 47.40 33.26 24.24
C GLY A 423 47.18 33.37 22.72
N LYS A 424 47.94 32.61 21.93
CA LYS A 424 47.80 32.51 20.46
C LYS A 424 47.37 31.12 20.00
N LYS A 425 46.65 30.39 20.86
CA LYS A 425 46.12 29.06 20.56
C LYS A 425 44.76 29.18 19.89
N THR A 426 44.42 28.24 19.01
CA THR A 426 43.07 28.11 18.46
C THR A 426 42.45 26.77 18.85
N ILE A 427 41.11 26.71 18.84
CA ILE A 427 40.36 25.46 18.97
C ILE A 427 40.47 24.70 17.64
N VAL A 428 40.82 23.42 17.72
CA VAL A 428 41.04 22.53 16.55
C VAL A 428 39.93 21.49 16.43
N LYS A 429 39.40 21.01 17.57
CA LYS A 429 38.26 20.09 17.68
C LYS A 429 37.47 20.41 18.93
N CYS A 430 36.18 20.08 18.92
CA CYS A 430 35.29 20.21 20.07
C CYS A 430 34.27 19.06 20.10
N ALA A 431 33.73 18.80 21.29
CA ALA A 431 32.65 17.85 21.52
C ALA A 431 31.73 18.40 22.61
N VAL A 432 30.42 18.29 22.41
CA VAL A 432 29.42 18.88 23.31
C VAL A 432 28.30 17.87 23.57
N ASN A 433 27.75 17.89 24.78
CA ASN A 433 26.46 17.28 25.11
C ASN A 433 25.63 18.30 25.93
N GLU A 434 24.46 17.88 26.41
CA GLU A 434 23.50 18.72 27.14
C GLU A 434 24.07 19.50 28.34
N ARG A 435 25.20 19.10 28.94
CA ARG A 435 25.79 19.78 30.12
C ARG A 435 27.32 19.90 30.11
N GLN A 436 28.01 19.36 29.12
CA GLN A 436 29.48 19.23 29.12
C GLN A 436 30.07 19.67 27.78
N VAL A 437 31.21 20.36 27.85
CA VAL A 437 31.92 20.90 26.69
C VAL A 437 33.39 20.49 26.77
N VAL A 438 33.88 19.78 25.76
CA VAL A 438 35.29 19.40 25.61
C VAL A 438 35.85 20.12 24.39
N ILE A 439 36.98 20.81 24.53
CA ILE A 439 37.70 21.40 23.40
C ILE A 439 39.16 20.93 23.37
N ALA A 440 39.72 20.79 22.18
CA ALA A 440 41.15 20.56 21.97
C ALA A 440 41.80 21.78 21.31
N LEU A 441 42.82 22.32 21.96
CA LEU A 441 43.61 23.47 21.51
C LEU A 441 44.84 23.03 20.69
N THR A 442 45.32 23.92 19.82
CA THR A 442 46.64 23.81 19.19
C THR A 442 47.73 23.58 20.26
N GLY A 443 48.47 22.48 20.14
CA GLY A 443 49.48 22.06 21.12
C GLY A 443 49.09 20.84 21.97
N GLY A 444 47.92 20.23 21.73
CA GLY A 444 47.48 18.98 22.36
C GLY A 444 46.86 19.16 23.75
N GLU A 445 46.48 20.38 24.12
CA GLU A 445 45.79 20.67 25.37
C GLU A 445 44.28 20.48 25.20
N ILE A 446 43.67 19.71 26.09
CA ILE A 446 42.22 19.52 26.18
C ILE A 446 41.71 20.34 27.36
N VAL A 447 40.68 21.16 27.15
CA VAL A 447 39.97 21.88 28.21
C VAL A 447 38.59 21.29 28.35
N TYR A 448 38.20 20.95 29.58
CA TYR A 448 36.89 20.42 29.94
C TYR A 448 36.11 21.45 30.75
N PHE A 449 34.91 21.77 30.30
CA PHE A 449 33.95 22.62 30.98
C PHE A 449 32.69 21.83 31.31
N GLU A 450 32.06 22.18 32.42
CA GLU A 450 30.81 21.59 32.89
C GLU A 450 29.83 22.71 33.27
N MET A 451 28.57 22.57 32.88
CA MET A 451 27.52 23.50 33.24
C MET A 451 26.99 23.17 34.64
N ASP A 452 27.06 24.13 35.55
CA ASP A 452 26.53 23.97 36.90
C ASP A 452 24.98 24.05 36.94
N PRO A 453 24.34 23.65 38.06
CA PRO A 453 22.89 23.75 38.22
C PRO A 453 22.31 25.17 38.22
N LEU A 454 23.14 26.22 38.06
CA LEU A 454 22.71 27.62 37.97
C LEU A 454 22.85 28.18 36.53
N GLY A 455 23.30 27.33 35.57
CA GLY A 455 23.46 27.69 34.16
C GLY A 455 24.77 28.42 33.84
N TYR A 456 25.81 28.28 34.67
CA TYR A 456 27.14 28.79 34.36
C TYR A 456 28.07 27.67 33.88
N LEU A 457 28.78 27.94 32.78
CA LEU A 457 29.77 27.03 32.19
C LEU A 457 31.14 27.23 32.88
N ASN A 458 31.49 26.32 33.78
CA ASN A 458 32.71 26.40 34.58
C ASN A 458 33.85 25.59 33.93
N ASN A 459 35.05 26.16 33.84
CA ASN A 459 36.25 25.43 33.42
C ASN A 459 36.73 24.56 34.59
N MET A 460 36.69 23.24 34.40
CA MET A 460 36.93 22.25 35.45
C MET A 460 38.34 21.66 35.40
N PHE A 461 38.82 21.27 34.21
CA PHE A 461 40.13 20.64 34.06
C PHE A 461 40.83 20.99 32.74
N ILE A 462 42.16 21.05 32.78
CA ILE A 462 43.03 21.12 31.60
C ILE A 462 43.95 19.89 31.61
N TYR A 463 43.85 19.07 30.57
CA TYR A 463 44.74 17.93 30.32
C TYR A 463 45.64 18.21 29.12
N ARG A 464 46.81 17.55 29.05
CA ARG A 464 47.73 17.70 27.91
C ARG A 464 48.12 16.34 27.35
N VAL A 465 47.98 16.20 26.03
CA VAL A 465 48.25 14.99 25.26
C VAL A 465 49.47 15.25 24.37
N CYS A 466 50.38 14.29 24.26
CA CYS A 466 51.63 14.41 23.48
C CYS A 466 51.44 14.29 21.97
N PHE A 467 50.20 14.21 21.48
CA PHE A 467 49.85 13.93 20.08
C PHE A 467 48.72 14.86 19.60
N LYS A 468 48.62 15.06 18.28
CA LYS A 468 47.54 15.83 17.66
C LYS A 468 46.23 15.02 17.75
N LEU A 469 45.21 15.57 18.41
CA LEU A 469 43.86 15.00 18.36
C LEU A 469 43.24 15.19 16.97
N ILE A 470 42.54 14.16 16.50
CA ILE A 470 41.87 14.11 15.19
C ILE A 470 40.35 14.17 15.37
N ALA A 471 39.80 13.44 16.35
CA ALA A 471 38.39 13.46 16.71
C ALA A 471 38.19 13.45 18.23
N LEU A 472 37.06 13.99 18.67
CA LEU A 472 36.55 13.92 20.04
C LEU A 472 35.04 13.65 19.96
N PRO A 473 34.57 12.42 20.23
CA PRO A 473 33.15 12.15 20.43
C PRO A 473 32.79 12.30 21.92
N LEU A 474 31.65 12.93 22.20
CA LEU A 474 31.04 12.93 23.53
C LEU A 474 29.63 12.36 23.40
N LYS A 475 29.26 11.42 24.27
CA LYS A 475 27.97 10.73 24.17
C LYS A 475 26.85 11.56 24.82
N SER A 476 25.83 11.92 24.05
CA SER A 476 24.50 12.27 24.59
C SER A 476 23.68 10.99 24.82
N PRO A 477 22.76 10.96 25.81
CA PRO A 477 21.75 9.92 25.93
C PRO A 477 20.73 9.90 24.78
N ILE A 478 20.57 11.01 24.03
CA ILE A 478 19.59 11.16 22.95
C ILE A 478 20.28 10.99 21.58
N GLY A 479 19.65 10.20 20.70
CA GLY A 479 20.21 9.80 19.40
C GLY A 479 20.22 10.87 18.31
N ARG A 480 20.74 12.07 18.58
CA ARG A 480 21.03 13.08 17.54
C ARG A 480 22.24 12.65 16.70
N VAL A 481 22.23 12.98 15.41
CA VAL A 481 23.33 12.68 14.47
C VAL A 481 24.59 13.43 14.90
N LEU A 482 25.63 12.68 15.30
CA LEU A 482 26.92 13.25 15.68
C LEU A 482 27.70 13.66 14.42
N SER A 483 27.76 14.96 14.13
CA SER A 483 28.64 15.54 13.12
C SER A 483 30.11 15.40 13.54
N SER A 484 30.74 14.26 13.25
CA SER A 484 32.16 14.06 13.52
C SER A 484 32.97 14.97 12.58
N CYS A 485 33.39 16.13 13.07
CA CYS A 485 34.28 17.02 12.35
C CYS A 485 35.62 16.30 12.11
N TYR A 486 35.86 15.86 10.87
CA TYR A 486 37.11 15.23 10.40
C TYR A 486 38.26 16.24 10.34
#